data_AF-A0A350UKW4-F1
#
_entry.id   AF-A0A350UKW4-F1
#
_cell.length_a   1.000
_cell.length_b   1.000
_cell.length_c   1.000
_cell.angle_alpha   90.00
_cell.angle_beta   90.00
_cell.angle_gamma   90.00
#
_symmetry.space_group_name_H-M   'P 1'
#
loop_
_entity.id
_entity.type
_entity.pdbx_description
1 polymer ?
#
loop_
_entity_poly.entity_id
_entity_poly.type
_entity_poly.pdbx_seq_one_letter_code
_entity_poly.pdbx_strand_id
1 'polypeptide(L)'
;MKFSRSILAALICAAVAVAALVLLLAARREAAESSAALEAARAHAQNLEQQTSALAAENQTLRQQIEAEGLQPAAPPPAARPADPSKLEAVRELAALQTRHEALQLQVTGLQNRLAEMDGALERLNSENRRLGAAEASLKDQLDSTRRVVTATEAELKSKAGRVEQLEASLRRFRDQASGADRRTSQITQSLQQLEDINRRREDTLNALQRRYRDVTDQLRSLALRLDTQRDNPVPLGATDLSRISSAVQSAEDDLRTLTSLNTQARTAIDRLQ
;
A
#
# COMPACT_ATOMS: atom_id res chain seq x y z
N MET A 1 18.06 17.81 2.94
CA MET A 1 17.49 17.71 4.31
C MET A 1 16.09 17.06 4.30
N LYS A 2 15.96 15.75 4.05
CA LYS A 2 14.65 15.03 3.99
C LYS A 2 14.36 14.10 5.19
N PHE A 3 15.30 13.98 6.14
CA PHE A 3 15.22 13.01 7.25
C PHE A 3 14.34 13.44 8.44
N SER A 4 13.88 14.69 8.51
CA SER A 4 13.12 15.19 9.67
C SER A 4 11.70 14.60 9.78
N ARG A 5 11.01 14.37 8.65
CA ARG A 5 9.61 13.92 8.67
C ARG A 5 9.44 12.43 9.01
N SER A 6 10.38 11.59 8.61
CA SER A 6 10.34 10.15 8.91
C SER A 6 10.62 9.86 10.38
N ILE A 7 11.55 10.61 11.00
CA ILE A 7 11.86 10.48 12.43
C ILE A 7 10.66 10.93 13.28
N LEU A 8 10.00 12.01 12.86
CA LEU A 8 8.83 12.53 13.57
C LEU A 8 7.62 11.56 13.48
N ALA A 9 7.40 10.94 12.32
CA ALA A 9 6.37 9.90 12.17
C ALA A 9 6.66 8.63 13.02
N ALA A 10 7.92 8.20 13.09
CA ALA A 10 8.32 7.06 13.92
C ALA A 10 8.13 7.34 15.42
N LEU A 11 8.44 8.55 15.88
CA LEU A 11 8.20 8.97 17.26
C LEU A 11 6.72 9.02 17.62
N ILE A 12 5.86 9.52 16.72
CA ILE A 12 4.40 9.51 16.93
C ILE A 12 3.87 8.07 17.02
N CYS A 13 4.31 7.17 16.12
CA CYS A 13 3.87 5.77 16.16
C CYS A 13 4.32 5.07 17.44
N ALA A 14 5.55 5.32 17.90
CA ALA A 14 6.05 4.77 19.16
C ALA A 14 5.26 5.30 20.36
N ALA A 15 4.93 6.60 20.39
CA ALA A 15 4.12 7.19 21.46
C ALA A 15 2.69 6.60 21.50
N VAL A 16 2.07 6.38 20.34
CA VAL A 16 0.74 5.75 20.25
C VAL A 16 0.80 4.28 20.70
N ALA A 17 1.84 3.54 20.34
CA ALA A 17 2.01 2.15 20.77
C ALA A 17 2.18 2.04 22.30
N VAL A 18 2.94 2.95 22.91
CA VAL A 18 3.10 3.01 24.37
C VAL A 18 1.79 3.38 25.06
N ALA A 19 1.06 4.37 24.53
CA ALA A 19 -0.25 4.75 25.09
C ALA A 19 -1.27 3.59 25.01
N ALA A 20 -1.28 2.86 23.90
CA ALA A 20 -2.14 1.67 23.74
C ALA A 20 -1.77 0.55 24.72
N LEU A 21 -0.47 0.33 24.97
CA LEU A 21 -0.01 -0.65 25.94
C LEU A 21 -0.43 -0.28 27.37
N VAL A 22 -0.32 1.00 27.74
CA VAL A 22 -0.73 1.50 29.06
C VAL A 22 -2.24 1.33 29.26
N LEU A 23 -3.06 1.67 28.25
CA LEU A 23 -4.51 1.45 28.31
C LEU A 23 -4.88 -0.03 28.44
N LEU A 24 -4.18 -0.92 27.74
CA LEU A 24 -4.42 -2.36 27.84
C LEU A 24 -4.05 -2.94 29.21
N LEU A 25 -2.99 -2.42 29.84
CA LEU A 25 -2.61 -2.80 31.21
C LEU A 25 -3.60 -2.26 32.24
N ALA A 26 -4.11 -1.04 32.06
CA ALA A 26 -5.15 -0.46 32.92
C ALA A 26 -6.45 -1.26 32.84
N ALA A 27 -6.92 -1.58 31.63
CA ALA A 27 -8.12 -2.40 31.43
C ALA A 27 -7.99 -3.81 32.02
N ARG A 28 -6.80 -4.41 31.98
CA ARG A 28 -6.54 -5.70 32.63
C ARG A 28 -6.58 -5.62 34.16
N ARG A 29 -6.14 -4.51 34.75
CA ARG A 29 -6.22 -4.30 36.20
C ARG A 29 -7.67 -4.15 36.65
N GLU A 30 -8.46 -3.34 35.94
CA GLU A 30 -9.89 -3.18 36.24
C GLU A 30 -10.67 -4.50 36.09
N ALA A 31 -10.33 -5.33 35.11
CA ALA A 31 -10.90 -6.67 34.96
C ALA A 31 -10.52 -7.62 36.11
N ALA A 32 -9.28 -7.54 36.60
CA ALA A 32 -8.83 -8.34 37.75
C ALA A 32 -9.50 -7.89 39.05
N GLU A 33 -9.64 -6.58 39.26
CA GLU A 33 -10.31 -6.02 40.45
C GLU A 33 -11.82 -6.35 40.47
N SER A 34 -12.49 -6.24 39.32
CA SER A 34 -13.91 -6.60 39.21
C SER A 34 -14.17 -8.10 39.39
N SER A 35 -13.30 -8.98 38.87
CA SER A 35 -13.41 -10.42 39.09
C SER A 35 -13.18 -10.81 40.55
N ALA A 36 -12.16 -10.24 41.21
CA ALA A 36 -11.92 -10.44 42.63
C ALA A 36 -13.09 -9.94 43.50
N ALA A 37 -13.70 -8.80 43.16
CA ALA A 37 -14.88 -8.28 43.85
C ALA A 37 -16.10 -9.21 43.70
N LEU A 38 -16.31 -9.80 42.52
CA LEU A 38 -17.38 -10.78 42.27
C LEU A 38 -17.18 -12.07 43.07
N GLU A 39 -15.94 -12.56 43.18
CA GLU A 39 -15.61 -13.74 43.99
C GLU A 39 -15.83 -13.48 45.48
N ALA A 40 -15.40 -12.32 45.98
CA ALA A 40 -15.65 -11.91 47.36
C ALA A 40 -17.16 -11.78 47.65
N ALA A 41 -17.93 -11.17 46.75
CA ALA A 41 -19.39 -11.06 46.89
C ALA A 41 -20.07 -12.43 46.92
N ARG A 42 -19.64 -13.38 46.08
CA ARG A 42 -20.15 -14.77 46.09
C ARG A 42 -19.82 -15.50 47.40
N ALA A 43 -18.60 -15.33 47.91
CA ALA A 43 -18.22 -15.92 49.20
C ALA A 43 -19.05 -15.36 50.36
N HIS A 44 -19.33 -14.05 50.36
CA HIS A 44 -20.22 -13.43 51.34
C HIS A 44 -21.66 -13.95 51.25
N ALA A 45 -22.21 -14.13 50.04
CA ALA A 45 -23.54 -14.70 49.84
C ALA A 45 -23.65 -16.14 50.38
N GLN A 46 -22.65 -16.98 50.08
CA GLN A 46 -22.60 -18.36 50.58
C GLN A 46 -22.51 -18.42 52.11
N ASN A 47 -21.75 -17.52 52.74
CA ASN A 47 -21.64 -17.46 54.20
C ASN A 47 -22.97 -17.05 54.84
N LEU A 48 -23.71 -16.12 54.23
CA LEU A 48 -25.07 -15.76 54.68
C LEU A 48 -26.05 -16.93 54.52
N GLU A 49 -26.01 -17.68 53.43
CA GLU A 49 -26.84 -18.89 53.24
C GLU A 49 -26.51 -19.99 54.28
N GLN A 50 -25.23 -20.16 54.63
CA GLN A 50 -24.83 -21.08 55.69
C GLN A 50 -25.34 -20.61 57.06
N GLN A 51 -25.30 -19.31 57.35
CA GLN A 51 -25.83 -18.77 58.60
C GLN A 51 -27.36 -18.91 58.69
N THR A 52 -28.09 -18.65 57.61
CA THR A 52 -29.55 -18.80 57.61
C THR A 52 -29.98 -20.25 57.75
N SER A 53 -29.30 -21.18 57.09
CA SER A 53 -29.56 -22.63 57.24
C SER A 53 -29.20 -23.15 58.64
N ALA A 54 -28.11 -22.68 59.23
CA ALA A 54 -27.75 -23.00 60.62
C ALA A 54 -28.80 -22.48 61.62
N LEU A 55 -29.24 -21.22 61.49
CA LEU A 55 -30.29 -20.65 62.34
C LEU A 55 -31.65 -21.34 62.13
N ALA A 56 -31.95 -21.81 60.92
CA ALA A 56 -33.16 -22.58 60.65
C ALA A 56 -33.12 -23.95 61.32
N ALA A 57 -31.97 -24.65 61.28
CA ALA A 57 -31.77 -25.90 61.99
C ALA A 57 -31.87 -25.70 63.52
N GLU A 58 -31.27 -24.63 64.05
CA GLU A 58 -31.35 -24.27 65.46
C GLU A 58 -32.81 -24.00 65.89
N ASN A 59 -33.56 -23.24 65.08
CA ASN A 59 -35.00 -23.02 65.32
C ASN A 59 -35.81 -24.32 65.31
N GLN A 60 -35.49 -25.27 64.43
CA GLN A 60 -36.14 -26.57 64.43
C GLN A 60 -35.81 -27.38 65.68
N THR A 61 -34.56 -27.38 66.13
CA THR A 61 -34.18 -28.04 67.39
C THR A 61 -34.82 -27.39 68.60
N LEU A 62 -34.90 -26.05 68.66
CA LEU A 62 -35.60 -25.34 69.73
C LEU A 62 -37.10 -25.66 69.73
N ARG A 63 -37.73 -25.76 68.56
CA ARG A 63 -39.14 -26.21 68.45
C ARG A 63 -39.34 -27.63 68.96
N GLN A 64 -38.45 -28.55 68.62
CA GLN A 64 -38.49 -29.93 69.13
C GLN A 64 -38.25 -29.99 70.64
N GLN A 65 -37.38 -29.14 71.19
CA GLN A 65 -37.16 -29.01 72.63
C GLN A 65 -38.40 -28.46 73.35
N ILE A 66 -39.06 -27.44 72.79
CA ILE A 66 -40.31 -26.89 73.33
C ILE A 66 -41.44 -27.94 73.30
N GLU A 67 -41.53 -28.74 72.23
CA GLU A 67 -42.48 -29.86 72.14
C GLU A 67 -42.16 -30.97 73.15
N ALA A 68 -40.88 -31.29 73.37
CA ALA A 68 -40.44 -32.28 74.36
C ALA A 68 -40.63 -31.80 75.82
N GLU A 69 -40.50 -30.50 76.08
CA GLU A 69 -40.78 -29.87 77.38
C GLU A 69 -42.28 -29.63 77.63
N GLY A 70 -43.15 -29.95 76.65
CA GLY A 70 -44.61 -29.98 76.84
C GLY A 70 -45.28 -28.60 76.90
N LEU A 71 -44.61 -27.53 76.45
CA LEU A 71 -45.17 -26.18 76.44
C LEU A 71 -45.94 -25.91 75.15
N GLN A 72 -47.21 -26.33 75.11
CA GLN A 72 -48.15 -25.95 74.06
C GLN A 72 -48.44 -24.43 74.10
N PRO A 73 -48.48 -23.72 72.96
CA PRO A 73 -48.98 -22.36 72.91
C PRO A 73 -50.49 -22.39 73.21
N ALA A 74 -50.88 -21.84 74.35
CA ALA A 74 -52.27 -21.81 74.81
C ALA A 74 -53.16 -20.99 73.85
N ALA A 75 -54.24 -21.62 73.38
CA ALA A 75 -55.33 -20.94 72.67
C ALA A 75 -56.15 -20.05 73.64
N PRO A 76 -56.71 -18.92 73.16
CA PRO A 76 -57.24 -17.86 74.03
C PRO A 76 -58.63 -18.20 74.59
N PRO A 77 -58.92 -17.88 75.88
CA PRO A 77 -60.27 -18.01 76.45
C PRO A 77 -61.10 -16.71 76.34
N PRO A 78 -62.45 -16.80 76.43
CA PRO A 78 -63.40 -15.73 76.14
C PRO A 78 -63.57 -14.69 77.28
N ALA A 79 -64.19 -13.56 76.94
CA ALA A 79 -64.30 -12.33 77.73
C ALA A 79 -65.13 -12.42 79.04
N ALA A 80 -64.66 -11.73 80.11
CA ALA A 80 -65.27 -10.51 80.70
C ALA A 80 -65.14 -10.36 82.25
N ARG A 81 -64.42 -9.27 82.66
CA ARG A 81 -64.51 -8.40 83.89
C ARG A 81 -64.21 -9.00 85.30
N PRO A 82 -63.76 -8.20 86.29
CA PRO A 82 -63.34 -6.78 86.33
C PRO A 82 -61.81 -6.61 86.38
N ALA A 83 -61.33 -5.37 86.38
CA ALA A 83 -59.92 -4.99 86.12
C ALA A 83 -58.94 -5.40 87.23
N ASP A 84 -58.06 -6.36 86.93
CA ASP A 84 -56.80 -6.61 87.63
C ASP A 84 -55.69 -5.74 87.00
N PRO A 85 -54.81 -5.09 87.80
CA PRO A 85 -53.72 -4.28 87.27
C PRO A 85 -52.71 -5.09 86.42
N SER A 86 -52.56 -6.40 86.66
CA SER A 86 -51.69 -7.28 85.85
C SER A 86 -52.20 -7.52 84.43
N LYS A 87 -53.53 -7.48 84.22
CA LYS A 87 -54.11 -7.60 82.87
C LYS A 87 -53.88 -6.33 82.05
N LEU A 88 -53.83 -5.17 82.70
CA LEU A 88 -53.46 -3.90 82.05
C LEU A 88 -51.97 -3.88 81.65
N GLU A 89 -51.09 -4.47 82.46
CA GLU A 89 -49.67 -4.63 82.11
C GLU A 89 -49.48 -5.62 80.93
N ALA A 90 -50.16 -6.76 80.96
CA ALA A 90 -50.14 -7.71 79.83
C ALA A 90 -50.68 -7.09 78.53
N VAL A 91 -51.73 -6.25 78.60
CA VAL A 91 -52.25 -5.52 77.43
C VAL A 91 -51.24 -4.47 76.92
N ARG A 92 -50.49 -3.81 77.81
CA ARG A 92 -49.42 -2.88 77.40
C ARG A 92 -48.25 -3.59 76.75
N GLU A 93 -47.83 -4.74 77.28
CA GLU A 93 -46.77 -5.55 76.66
C GLU A 93 -47.20 -6.09 75.29
N LEU A 94 -48.45 -6.54 75.18
CA LEU A 94 -49.00 -7.04 73.91
C LEU A 94 -49.11 -5.91 72.87
N ALA A 95 -49.50 -4.71 73.29
CA ALA A 95 -49.47 -3.52 72.43
C ALA A 95 -48.04 -3.11 72.01
N ALA A 96 -47.05 -3.25 72.90
CA ALA A 96 -45.64 -2.99 72.59
C ALA A 96 -45.05 -4.04 71.62
N LEU A 97 -45.46 -5.31 71.78
CA LEU A 97 -45.09 -6.39 70.86
C LEU A 97 -45.74 -6.20 69.48
N GLN A 98 -47.01 -5.76 69.43
CA GLN A 98 -47.69 -5.43 68.18
C GLN A 98 -46.99 -4.29 67.44
N THR A 99 -46.67 -3.19 68.13
CA THR A 99 -45.92 -2.08 67.50
C THR A 99 -44.54 -2.51 67.02
N ARG A 100 -43.85 -3.39 67.76
CA ARG A 100 -42.56 -3.95 67.33
C ARG A 100 -42.71 -4.88 66.12
N HIS A 101 -43.78 -5.66 66.06
CA HIS A 101 -44.10 -6.52 64.94
C HIS A 101 -44.39 -5.70 63.67
N GLU A 102 -45.22 -4.66 63.78
CA GLU A 102 -45.50 -3.73 62.68
C GLU A 102 -44.22 -3.03 62.19
N ALA A 103 -43.36 -2.58 63.12
CA ALA A 103 -42.08 -1.96 62.77
C ALA A 103 -41.14 -2.94 62.03
N LEU A 104 -41.05 -4.20 62.48
CA LEU A 104 -40.28 -5.24 61.78
C LEU A 104 -40.89 -5.57 60.41
N GLN A 105 -42.21 -5.62 60.31
CA GLN A 105 -42.90 -5.88 59.05
C GLN A 105 -42.64 -4.76 58.02
N LEU A 106 -42.63 -3.49 58.46
CA LEU A 106 -42.21 -2.35 57.64
C LEU A 106 -40.73 -2.43 57.23
N GLN A 107 -39.86 -2.90 58.11
CA GLN A 107 -38.44 -3.10 57.76
C GLN A 107 -38.28 -4.21 56.72
N VAL A 108 -38.99 -5.33 56.87
CA VAL A 108 -38.95 -6.45 55.92
C VAL A 108 -39.44 -6.00 54.54
N THR A 109 -40.57 -5.28 54.46
CA THR A 109 -41.05 -4.75 53.17
C THR A 109 -40.08 -3.74 52.56
N GLY A 110 -39.47 -2.89 53.39
CA GLY A 110 -38.41 -1.97 52.94
C GLY A 110 -37.18 -2.69 52.37
N LEU A 111 -36.74 -3.77 53.02
CA LEU A 111 -35.63 -4.60 52.52
C LEU A 111 -36.02 -5.35 51.24
N GLN A 112 -37.23 -5.88 51.15
CA GLN A 112 -37.74 -6.54 49.94
C GLN A 112 -37.78 -5.58 48.74
N ASN A 113 -38.23 -4.34 48.94
CA ASN A 113 -38.23 -3.33 47.89
C ASN A 113 -36.80 -3.00 47.41
N ARG A 114 -35.86 -2.83 48.35
CA ARG A 114 -34.44 -2.61 48.01
C ARG A 114 -33.84 -3.79 47.25
N LEU A 115 -34.20 -5.01 47.63
CA LEU A 115 -33.71 -6.23 46.97
C LEU A 115 -34.23 -6.29 45.52
N ALA A 116 -35.52 -6.00 45.30
CA ALA A 116 -36.08 -5.90 43.96
C ALA A 116 -35.45 -4.78 43.10
N GLU A 117 -35.13 -3.63 43.70
CA GLU A 117 -34.40 -2.55 43.02
C GLU A 117 -32.98 -2.97 42.61
N MET A 118 -32.26 -3.66 43.50
CA MET A 118 -30.92 -4.18 43.22
C MET A 118 -30.94 -5.25 42.14
N ASP A 119 -31.89 -6.19 42.17
CA ASP A 119 -32.05 -7.20 41.13
C ASP A 119 -32.32 -6.55 39.76
N GLY A 120 -33.21 -5.55 39.73
CA GLY A 120 -33.46 -4.77 38.50
C GLY A 120 -32.22 -4.02 38.00
N ALA A 121 -31.38 -3.50 38.89
CA ALA A 121 -30.11 -2.88 38.52
C ALA A 121 -29.10 -3.90 37.99
N LEU A 122 -29.00 -5.08 38.61
CA LEU A 122 -28.14 -6.18 38.17
C LEU A 122 -28.54 -6.68 36.78
N GLU A 123 -29.83 -6.84 36.50
CA GLU A 123 -30.31 -7.22 35.17
C GLU A 123 -29.94 -6.19 34.10
N ARG A 124 -30.12 -4.90 34.40
CA ARG A 124 -29.73 -3.80 33.50
C ARG A 124 -28.23 -3.83 33.22
N LEU A 125 -27.40 -3.91 34.26
CA LEU A 125 -25.95 -4.01 34.13
C LEU A 125 -25.53 -5.24 33.31
N ASN A 126 -26.17 -6.40 33.53
CA ASN A 126 -25.90 -7.60 32.73
C ASN A 126 -26.26 -7.41 31.26
N SER A 127 -27.39 -6.76 30.99
CA SER A 127 -27.81 -6.47 29.60
C SER A 127 -26.85 -5.51 28.90
N GLU A 128 -26.37 -4.50 29.61
CA GLU A 128 -25.41 -3.52 29.10
C GLU A 128 -24.03 -4.16 28.89
N ASN A 129 -23.58 -5.00 29.81
CA ASN A 129 -22.32 -5.73 29.68
C ASN A 129 -22.34 -6.67 28.45
N ARG A 130 -23.45 -7.39 28.22
CA ARG A 130 -23.63 -8.19 27.00
C ARG A 130 -23.60 -7.33 25.73
N ARG A 131 -24.24 -6.16 25.76
CA ARG A 131 -24.25 -5.22 24.62
C ARG A 131 -22.85 -4.67 24.34
N LEU A 132 -22.11 -4.27 25.38
CA LEU A 132 -20.73 -3.79 25.26
C LEU A 132 -19.80 -4.88 24.76
N GLY A 133 -19.93 -6.12 25.25
CA GLY A 133 -19.16 -7.26 24.76
C GLY A 133 -19.39 -7.54 23.27
N ALA A 134 -20.65 -7.45 22.80
CA ALA A 134 -20.98 -7.59 21.38
C ALA A 134 -20.39 -6.45 20.53
N ALA A 135 -20.41 -5.21 21.05
CA ALA A 135 -19.80 -4.06 20.40
C ALA A 135 -18.26 -4.20 20.33
N GLU A 136 -17.61 -4.66 21.39
CA GLU A 136 -16.17 -4.91 21.42
C GLU A 136 -15.77 -5.98 20.39
N ALA A 137 -16.52 -7.09 20.31
CA ALA A 137 -16.28 -8.14 19.31
C ALA A 137 -16.40 -7.59 17.88
N SER A 138 -17.46 -6.83 17.60
CA SER A 138 -17.67 -6.19 16.29
C SER A 138 -16.54 -5.22 15.92
N LEU A 139 -16.08 -4.41 16.87
CA LEU A 139 -14.96 -3.49 16.64
C LEU A 139 -13.64 -4.23 16.41
N LYS A 140 -13.39 -5.35 17.10
CA LYS A 140 -12.24 -6.23 16.83
C LYS A 140 -12.28 -6.79 15.42
N ASP A 141 -13.43 -7.30 14.99
CA ASP A 141 -13.59 -7.83 13.63
C ASP A 141 -13.38 -6.75 12.56
N GLN A 142 -13.91 -5.53 12.79
CA GLN A 142 -13.68 -4.39 11.89
C GLN A 142 -12.21 -3.99 11.84
N LEU A 143 -11.52 -3.98 12.98
CA LEU A 143 -10.11 -3.64 13.08
C LEU A 143 -9.23 -4.68 12.36
N ASP A 144 -9.52 -5.97 12.51
CA ASP A 144 -8.81 -7.02 11.81
C ASP A 144 -9.09 -7.01 10.30
N SER A 145 -10.34 -6.74 9.89
CA SER A 145 -10.70 -6.53 8.49
C SER A 145 -9.93 -5.36 7.89
N THR A 146 -9.90 -4.22 8.59
CA THR A 146 -9.18 -3.01 8.14
C THR A 146 -7.68 -3.29 8.03
N ARG A 147 -7.08 -4.01 9.00
CA ARG A 147 -5.68 -4.43 8.92
C ARG A 147 -5.40 -5.27 7.68
N ARG A 148 -6.27 -6.24 7.35
CA ARG A 148 -6.13 -7.04 6.12
C ARG A 148 -6.19 -6.16 4.88
N VAL A 149 -7.12 -5.21 4.81
CA VAL A 149 -7.21 -4.25 3.69
C VAL A 149 -5.93 -3.43 3.57
N VAL A 150 -5.41 -2.88 4.68
CA VAL A 150 -4.15 -2.12 4.67
C VAL A 150 -3.00 -2.97 4.14
N THR A 151 -2.80 -4.19 4.65
CA THR A 151 -1.74 -5.08 4.18
C THR A 151 -1.87 -5.44 2.69
N ALA A 152 -3.09 -5.64 2.20
CA ALA A 152 -3.35 -5.91 0.79
C ALA A 152 -3.02 -4.68 -0.09
N THR A 153 -3.43 -3.48 0.35
CA THR A 153 -3.13 -2.23 -0.36
C THR A 153 -1.64 -1.91 -0.39
N GLU A 154 -0.90 -2.18 0.70
CA GLU A 154 0.55 -2.02 0.76
C GLU A 154 1.26 -2.97 -0.22
N ALA A 155 0.83 -4.23 -0.28
CA ALA A 155 1.35 -5.20 -1.24
C ALA A 155 1.07 -4.78 -2.70
N GLU A 156 -0.13 -4.28 -2.98
CA GLU A 156 -0.49 -3.77 -4.30
C GLU A 156 0.33 -2.54 -4.69
N LEU A 157 0.53 -1.60 -3.74
CA LEU A 157 1.33 -0.40 -3.96
C LEU A 157 2.79 -0.76 -4.25
N LYS A 158 3.36 -1.71 -3.51
CA LYS A 158 4.72 -2.22 -3.76
C LYS A 158 4.83 -2.89 -5.14
N SER A 159 3.83 -3.68 -5.52
CA SER A 159 3.77 -4.32 -6.85
C SER A 159 3.69 -3.29 -7.98
N LYS A 160 2.83 -2.27 -7.83
CA LYS A 160 2.70 -1.16 -8.79
C LYS A 160 3.97 -0.33 -8.88
N ALA A 161 4.62 -0.03 -7.76
CA ALA A 161 5.92 0.67 -7.75
C ALA A 161 6.98 -0.11 -8.54
N GLY A 162 7.09 -1.42 -8.33
CA GLY A 162 8.01 -2.26 -9.12
C GLY A 162 7.70 -2.27 -10.62
N ARG A 163 6.41 -2.27 -11.01
CA ARG A 163 6.02 -2.15 -12.43
C ARG A 163 6.41 -0.80 -13.03
N VAL A 164 6.28 0.30 -12.28
CA VAL A 164 6.70 1.63 -12.73
C VAL A 164 8.21 1.66 -12.96
N GLU A 165 9.02 1.13 -12.04
CA GLU A 165 10.48 1.04 -12.22
C GLU A 165 10.87 0.23 -13.47
N GLN A 166 10.19 -0.88 -13.74
CA GLN A 166 10.39 -1.69 -14.95
C GLN A 166 10.04 -0.93 -16.23
N LEU A 167 8.93 -0.18 -16.22
CA LEU A 167 8.50 0.64 -17.35
C LEU A 167 9.47 1.81 -17.60
N GLU A 168 9.95 2.46 -16.54
CA GLU A 168 10.97 3.51 -16.66
C GLU A 168 12.29 2.97 -17.23
N ALA A 169 12.74 1.80 -16.78
CA ALA A 169 13.92 1.15 -17.32
C ALA A 169 13.74 0.80 -18.81
N SER A 170 12.56 0.31 -19.19
CA SER A 170 12.23 -0.01 -20.58
C SER A 170 12.19 1.25 -21.45
N LEU A 171 11.58 2.34 -20.96
CA LEU A 171 11.52 3.62 -21.67
C LEU A 171 12.92 4.20 -21.89
N ARG A 172 13.81 4.13 -20.89
CA ARG A 172 15.22 4.53 -21.04
C ARG A 172 15.92 3.73 -22.14
N ARG A 173 15.78 2.40 -22.13
CA ARG A 173 16.33 1.52 -23.18
C ARG A 173 15.79 1.87 -24.57
N PHE A 174 14.48 2.12 -24.71
CA PHE A 174 13.89 2.53 -25.97
C PHE A 174 14.42 3.88 -26.45
N ARG A 175 14.60 4.86 -25.55
CA ARG A 175 15.18 6.16 -25.88
C ARG A 175 16.63 6.02 -26.34
N ASP A 176 17.43 5.19 -25.67
CA ASP A 176 18.81 4.93 -26.06
C ASP A 176 18.87 4.25 -27.44
N GLN A 177 18.00 3.25 -27.68
CA GLN A 177 17.87 2.58 -28.98
C GLN A 177 17.45 3.56 -30.09
N ALA A 178 16.46 4.41 -29.85
CA ALA A 178 16.01 5.43 -30.80
C ALA A 178 17.14 6.40 -31.13
N SER A 179 17.86 6.91 -30.12
CA SER A 179 19.00 7.80 -30.34
C SER A 179 20.14 7.12 -31.12
N GLY A 180 20.35 5.82 -30.91
CA GLY A 180 21.32 5.02 -31.66
C GLY A 180 20.90 4.84 -33.11
N ALA A 181 19.61 4.57 -33.36
CA ALA A 181 19.03 4.48 -34.69
C ALA A 181 19.12 5.82 -35.45
N ASP A 182 18.78 6.94 -34.80
CA ASP A 182 18.87 8.27 -35.41
C ASP A 182 20.31 8.61 -35.84
N ARG A 183 21.31 8.26 -35.01
CA ARG A 183 22.72 8.43 -35.36
C ARG A 183 23.12 7.58 -36.57
N ARG A 184 22.69 6.31 -36.61
CA ARG A 184 22.94 5.41 -37.76
C ARG A 184 22.28 5.95 -39.03
N THR A 185 21.02 6.38 -38.95
CA THR A 185 20.30 6.98 -40.08
C THR A 185 21.00 8.25 -40.58
N SER A 186 21.50 9.09 -39.69
CA SER A 186 22.25 10.30 -40.04
C SER A 186 23.57 9.95 -40.74
N GLN A 187 24.30 8.94 -40.25
CA GLN A 187 25.53 8.43 -40.88
C GLN A 187 25.28 7.83 -42.27
N ILE A 188 24.20 7.05 -42.42
CA ILE A 188 23.79 6.48 -43.71
C ILE A 188 23.43 7.60 -44.68
N THR A 189 22.62 8.57 -44.25
CA THR A 189 22.23 9.72 -45.07
C THR A 189 23.45 10.50 -45.56
N GLN A 190 24.42 10.77 -44.69
CA GLN A 190 25.66 11.45 -45.05
C GLN A 190 26.48 10.63 -46.05
N SER A 191 26.57 9.31 -45.87
CA SER A 191 27.32 8.42 -46.77
C SER A 191 26.66 8.34 -48.15
N LEU A 192 25.32 8.33 -48.21
CA LEU A 192 24.57 8.37 -49.47
C LEU A 192 24.76 9.70 -50.21
N GLN A 193 24.74 10.84 -49.51
CA GLN A 193 25.05 12.15 -50.10
C GLN A 193 26.46 12.19 -50.70
N GLN A 194 27.45 11.64 -49.98
CA GLN A 194 28.82 11.52 -50.49
C GLN A 194 28.89 10.65 -51.76
N LEU A 195 28.15 9.54 -51.81
CA LEU A 195 28.10 8.68 -52.99
C LEU A 195 27.43 9.38 -54.18
N GLU A 196 26.37 10.15 -53.95
CA GLU A 196 25.71 10.95 -55.00
C GLU A 196 26.67 12.00 -55.56
N ASP A 197 27.37 12.73 -54.70
CA ASP A 197 28.37 13.73 -55.12
C ASP A 197 29.53 13.11 -55.89
N ILE A 198 30.03 11.95 -55.45
CA ILE A 198 31.07 11.21 -56.17
C ILE A 198 30.55 10.76 -57.54
N ASN A 199 29.30 10.29 -57.63
CA ASN A 199 28.73 9.85 -58.89
C ASN A 199 28.60 11.01 -59.88
N ARG A 200 28.07 12.16 -59.45
CA ARG A 200 28.00 13.38 -60.27
C ARG A 200 29.38 13.78 -60.82
N ARG A 201 30.42 13.79 -59.97
CA ARG A 201 31.80 14.09 -60.40
C ARG A 201 32.35 13.04 -61.37
N ARG A 202 32.00 11.76 -61.21
CA ARG A 202 32.38 10.69 -62.16
C ARG A 202 31.69 10.89 -63.50
N GLU A 203 30.41 11.24 -63.52
CA GLU A 203 29.67 11.55 -64.74
C GLU A 203 30.28 12.75 -65.46
N ASP A 204 30.61 13.83 -64.74
CA ASP A 204 31.25 15.02 -65.31
C ASP A 204 32.62 14.70 -65.91
N THR A 205 33.46 13.94 -65.19
CA THR A 205 34.79 13.53 -65.68
C THR A 205 34.70 12.56 -66.86
N LEU A 206 33.76 11.62 -66.88
CA LEU A 206 33.51 10.75 -68.03
C LEU A 206 33.03 11.53 -69.25
N ASN A 207 32.14 12.50 -69.06
CA ASN A 207 31.67 13.37 -70.13
C ASN A 207 32.81 14.23 -70.70
N ALA A 208 33.69 14.76 -69.84
CA ALA A 208 34.88 15.48 -70.25
C ALA A 208 35.84 14.58 -71.04
N LEU A 209 36.12 13.37 -70.55
CA LEU A 209 36.95 12.36 -71.21
C LEU A 209 36.39 12.00 -72.60
N GLN A 210 35.07 11.81 -72.71
CA GLN A 210 34.41 11.49 -73.98
C GLN A 210 34.54 12.62 -75.00
N ARG A 211 34.40 13.89 -74.58
CA ARG A 211 34.61 15.06 -75.44
C ARG A 211 36.07 15.13 -75.92
N ARG A 212 37.04 14.99 -75.00
CA ARG A 212 38.47 14.99 -75.33
C ARG A 212 38.84 13.85 -76.28
N TYR A 213 38.27 12.66 -76.10
CA TYR A 213 38.52 11.54 -77.01
C TYR A 213 38.03 11.84 -78.43
N ARG A 214 36.86 12.47 -78.57
CA ARG A 214 36.37 12.95 -79.88
C ARG A 214 37.31 14.01 -80.45
N ASP A 215 37.70 15.00 -79.66
CA ASP A 215 38.62 16.06 -80.10
C ASP A 215 39.97 15.48 -80.57
N VAL A 216 40.55 14.53 -79.83
CA VAL A 216 41.78 13.81 -80.23
C VAL A 216 41.56 13.03 -81.53
N THR A 217 40.42 12.34 -81.66
CA THR A 217 40.09 11.58 -82.88
C THR A 217 39.94 12.50 -84.10
N ASP A 218 39.29 13.65 -83.94
CA ASP A 218 39.11 14.63 -85.00
C ASP A 218 40.44 15.33 -85.36
N GLN A 219 41.29 15.61 -84.37
CA GLN A 219 42.66 16.10 -84.58
C GLN A 219 43.51 15.06 -85.32
N LEU A 220 43.46 13.78 -84.95
CA LEU A 220 44.17 12.71 -85.66
C LEU A 220 43.65 12.52 -87.09
N ARG A 221 42.34 12.57 -87.31
CA ARG A 221 41.75 12.50 -88.65
C ARG A 221 42.14 13.70 -89.51
N SER A 222 42.10 14.91 -88.96
CA SER A 222 42.53 16.11 -89.68
C SER A 222 44.03 16.08 -90.00
N LEU A 223 44.86 15.57 -89.09
CA LEU A 223 46.29 15.36 -89.32
C LEU A 223 46.52 14.31 -90.42
N ALA A 224 45.78 13.19 -90.40
CA ALA A 224 45.87 12.15 -91.43
C ALA A 224 45.44 12.66 -92.81
N LEU A 225 44.33 13.39 -92.90
CA LEU A 225 43.87 14.03 -94.14
C LEU A 225 44.88 15.08 -94.65
N ARG A 226 45.50 15.84 -93.74
CA ARG A 226 46.58 16.77 -94.09
C ARG A 226 47.81 16.04 -94.61
N LEU A 227 48.21 14.94 -93.98
CA LEU A 227 49.32 14.11 -94.44
C LEU A 227 49.08 13.55 -95.85
N ASP A 228 47.83 13.14 -96.12
CA ASP A 228 47.39 12.60 -97.41
C ASP A 228 47.37 13.69 -98.50
N THR A 229 46.86 14.88 -98.18
CA THR A 229 46.85 16.05 -99.09
C THR A 229 48.20 16.74 -99.25
N GLN A 230 49.13 16.59 -98.30
CA GLN A 230 50.50 17.09 -98.38
C GLN A 230 51.30 16.39 -99.50
N ARG A 231 50.84 15.19 -99.93
CA ARG A 231 51.35 14.49 -101.10
C ARG A 231 51.11 15.26 -102.40
N ASP A 232 50.03 16.05 -102.45
CA ASP A 232 49.64 16.85 -103.62
C ASP A 232 49.98 18.35 -103.46
N ASN A 233 50.23 18.85 -102.24
CA ASN A 233 50.59 20.26 -102.00
C ASN A 233 51.52 20.42 -100.76
N PRO A 234 52.78 20.88 -100.90
CA PRO A 234 53.78 20.86 -99.82
C PRO A 234 53.58 22.01 -98.81
N VAL A 235 52.54 21.94 -97.99
CA VAL A 235 52.41 22.77 -96.77
C VAL A 235 53.12 22.04 -95.62
N PRO A 236 54.00 22.68 -94.84
CA PRO A 236 54.73 22.01 -93.75
C PRO A 236 53.79 21.55 -92.65
N LEU A 237 53.97 20.30 -92.18
CA LEU A 237 53.35 19.76 -90.97
C LEU A 237 53.67 20.68 -89.78
N GLY A 238 52.65 21.29 -89.19
CA GLY A 238 52.82 22.17 -88.04
C GLY A 238 53.07 21.37 -86.76
N ALA A 239 54.22 21.61 -86.10
CA ALA A 239 54.48 21.14 -84.73
C ALA A 239 53.37 21.52 -83.72
N THR A 240 52.56 22.52 -84.07
CA THR A 240 51.37 22.98 -83.36
C THR A 240 50.28 21.90 -83.23
N ASP A 241 50.07 21.05 -84.25
CA ASP A 241 49.00 20.05 -84.23
C ASP A 241 49.35 18.86 -83.32
N LEU A 242 50.61 18.43 -83.36
CA LEU A 242 51.18 17.43 -82.43
C LEU A 242 51.14 17.92 -80.98
N SER A 243 51.43 19.19 -80.74
CA SER A 243 51.35 19.80 -79.41
C SER A 243 49.91 19.83 -78.86
N ARG A 244 48.91 20.09 -79.72
CA ARG A 244 47.49 20.04 -79.34
C ARG A 244 47.04 18.63 -78.96
N ILE A 245 47.44 17.62 -79.74
CA ILE A 245 47.14 16.21 -79.45
C ILE A 245 47.81 15.80 -78.14
N SER A 246 49.09 16.13 -77.95
CA SER A 246 49.83 15.84 -76.71
C SER A 246 49.17 16.47 -75.48
N SER A 247 48.72 17.73 -75.58
CA SER A 247 48.02 18.43 -74.51
C SER A 247 46.65 17.79 -74.20
N ALA A 248 45.91 17.39 -75.23
CA ALA A 248 44.63 16.70 -75.07
C ALA A 248 44.78 15.31 -74.42
N VAL A 249 45.83 14.56 -74.78
CA VAL A 249 46.18 13.27 -74.17
C VAL A 249 46.58 13.44 -72.71
N GLN A 250 47.48 14.38 -72.41
CA GLN A 250 47.93 14.63 -71.04
C GLN A 250 46.77 15.03 -70.12
N SER A 251 45.85 15.85 -70.61
CA SER A 251 44.68 16.20 -69.84
C SER A 251 43.68 15.05 -69.70
N ALA A 252 43.61 14.12 -70.65
CA ALA A 252 42.81 12.91 -70.52
C ALA A 252 43.42 11.93 -69.50
N GLU A 253 44.75 11.87 -69.39
CA GLU A 253 45.44 11.10 -68.35
C GLU A 253 45.14 11.65 -66.95
N ASP A 254 45.11 12.98 -66.79
CA ASP A 254 44.71 13.61 -65.53
C ASP A 254 43.25 13.32 -65.18
N ASP A 255 42.35 13.36 -66.17
CA ASP A 255 40.94 12.96 -65.99
C ASP A 255 40.83 11.47 -65.55
N LEU A 256 41.64 10.56 -66.09
CA LEU A 256 41.69 9.16 -65.66
C LEU A 256 42.23 8.97 -64.22
N ARG A 257 43.23 9.76 -63.83
CA ARG A 257 43.72 9.79 -62.43
C ARG A 257 42.62 10.25 -61.48
N THR A 258 41.91 11.31 -61.84
CA THR A 258 40.78 11.79 -61.01
C THR A 258 39.66 10.75 -60.92
N LEU A 259 39.31 10.08 -62.02
CA LEU A 259 38.35 8.97 -62.03
C LEU A 259 38.76 7.82 -61.12
N THR A 260 40.05 7.47 -61.12
CA THR A 260 40.59 6.41 -60.25
C THR A 260 40.47 6.81 -58.78
N SER A 261 40.78 8.07 -58.44
CA SER A 261 40.60 8.61 -57.09
C SER A 261 39.13 8.66 -56.66
N LEU A 262 38.21 9.01 -57.56
CA LEU A 262 36.78 9.01 -57.25
C LEU A 262 36.25 7.58 -57.03
N ASN A 263 36.79 6.59 -57.75
CA ASN A 263 36.42 5.19 -57.59
C ASN A 263 36.88 4.62 -56.23
N THR A 264 38.10 4.95 -55.79
CA THR A 264 38.56 4.56 -54.45
C THR A 264 37.73 5.22 -53.35
N GLN A 265 37.41 6.50 -53.48
CA GLN A 265 36.52 7.22 -52.56
C GLN A 265 35.12 6.57 -52.50
N ALA A 266 34.55 6.20 -53.66
CA ALA A 266 33.26 5.51 -53.71
C ALA A 266 33.29 4.18 -52.95
N ARG A 267 34.34 3.38 -53.12
CA ARG A 267 34.51 2.11 -52.39
C ARG A 267 34.54 2.34 -50.88
N THR A 268 35.34 3.31 -50.41
CA THR A 268 35.40 3.63 -48.98
C THR A 268 34.07 4.12 -48.41
N ALA A 269 33.25 4.82 -49.20
CA ALA A 269 31.92 5.25 -48.77
C ALA A 269 30.92 4.10 -48.74
N ILE A 270 31.02 3.12 -49.66
CA ILE A 270 30.24 1.88 -49.63
C ILE A 270 30.63 1.00 -48.44
N ASP A 271 31.92 0.89 -48.13
CA ASP A 271 32.41 0.10 -46.99
C ASP A 271 31.91 0.66 -45.65
N ARG A 272 31.65 1.98 -45.56
CA ARG A 272 31.05 2.62 -44.37
C ARG A 272 29.56 2.32 -44.19
N LEU A 273 28.88 1.79 -45.22
CA LEU A 273 27.48 1.41 -45.18
C LEU A 273 27.26 -0.06 -44.79
N GLN A 274 28.30 -0.89 -44.84
CA GLN A 274 28.28 -2.31 -44.44
C GLN A 274 28.52 -2.47 -42.94
#